data_AF-A0A962YUB7-F1
#
_entry.id   AF-A0A962YUB7-F1
#
_cell.length_a   1.000
_cell.length_b   1.000
_cell.length_c   1.000
_cell.angle_alpha   90.00
_cell.angle_beta   90.00
_cell.angle_gamma   90.00
#
_symmetry.space_group_name_H-M   'P 1'
#
loop_
_entity.id
_entity.type
_entity.pdbx_description
1 polymer ?
#
loop_
_entity_poly.entity_id
_entity_poly.type
_entity_poly.pdbx_seq_one_letter_code
_entity_poly.pdbx_strand_id
1 'polypeptide(L)'
;MRRNHVVRKTTAGGGLSASVRLRRCQRGAVPMWLLIVLGVLGGVVLYWYVTPREAPSWARDWLPGLPEYTGPLYRWRDDQGREQITDKPPRGRLYETVRYRGDTNVMPP
;
A
#
# COMPACT_ATOMS: atom_id res chain seq x y z
N MET A 1 89.50 25.66 9.14
CA MET A 1 89.67 24.85 7.90
C MET A 1 89.15 23.44 8.20
N ARG A 2 88.41 22.83 7.25
CA ARG A 2 87.80 21.47 7.24
C ARG A 2 86.47 21.19 7.98
N ARG A 3 85.40 21.43 7.23
CA ARG A 3 84.17 20.63 7.03
C ARG A 3 84.37 19.10 7.08
N ASN A 4 83.53 18.34 7.80
CA ASN A 4 82.39 17.56 7.26
C ASN A 4 81.86 16.44 8.19
N HIS A 5 80.54 16.49 8.39
CA HIS A 5 79.51 15.44 8.54
C HIS A 5 79.88 13.97 8.77
N VAL A 6 79.23 13.35 9.78
CA VAL A 6 78.36 12.17 9.58
C VAL A 6 77.19 12.24 10.56
N VAL A 7 76.00 12.53 10.05
CA VAL A 7 74.73 12.25 10.73
C VAL A 7 74.34 10.82 10.38
N ARG A 8 74.20 9.95 11.38
CA ARG A 8 73.47 8.68 11.24
C ARG A 8 72.47 8.57 12.39
N LYS A 9 71.23 8.99 12.13
CA LYS A 9 70.06 8.52 12.88
C LYS A 9 69.45 7.39 12.07
N THR A 10 69.67 6.15 12.50
CA THR A 10 68.90 5.00 12.03
C THR A 10 68.06 4.51 13.19
N THR A 11 66.92 5.17 13.40
CA THR A 11 65.86 4.68 14.26
C THR A 11 64.57 4.86 13.48
N ALA A 12 64.08 3.76 12.91
CA ALA A 12 62.71 3.62 12.45
C ALA A 12 62.41 2.13 12.31
N GLY A 13 62.25 1.46 13.46
CA GLY A 13 61.27 0.39 13.54
C GLY A 13 59.89 1.01 13.35
N GLY A 14 59.00 0.32 12.64
CA GLY A 14 57.64 0.78 12.44
C GLY A 14 57.10 0.29 11.12
N GLY A 15 56.52 -0.91 11.14
CA GLY A 15 55.82 -1.49 10.01
C GLY A 15 54.75 -0.52 9.50
N LEU A 16 54.93 -0.04 8.27
CA LEU A 16 53.86 0.61 7.53
C LEU A 16 53.05 -0.51 6.88
N SER A 17 52.15 -1.08 7.70
CA SER A 17 50.97 -1.78 7.22
C SER A 17 50.23 -0.83 6.31
N ALA A 18 50.41 -1.00 4.99
CA ALA A 18 49.66 -0.29 3.99
C ALA A 18 48.21 -0.74 4.11
N SER A 19 47.47 -0.05 4.97
CA SER A 19 46.05 -0.23 5.17
C SER A 19 45.37 -0.10 3.81
N VAL A 20 44.97 -1.23 3.25
CA VAL A 20 44.04 -1.30 2.13
C VAL A 20 42.75 -0.65 2.64
N ARG A 21 42.61 0.65 2.39
CA ARG A 21 41.34 1.34 2.57
C ARG A 21 40.41 0.79 1.50
N LEU A 22 39.71 -0.29 1.84
CA LEU A 22 38.50 -0.71 1.17
C LEU A 22 37.55 0.48 1.22
N ARG A 23 37.59 1.30 0.16
CA ARG A 23 36.52 2.25 -0.14
C ARG A 23 35.29 1.40 -0.39
N ARG A 24 34.57 1.12 0.69
CA ARG A 24 33.22 0.57 0.64
C ARG A 24 32.40 1.62 -0.11
N CYS A 25 32.26 1.47 -1.42
CA CYS A 25 31.29 2.22 -2.21
C CYS A 25 29.95 1.98 -1.52
N GLN A 26 29.46 3.00 -0.81
CA GLN A 26 28.12 3.03 -0.28
C GLN A 26 27.17 3.05 -1.48
N ARG A 27 26.86 1.86 -2.02
CA ARG A 27 25.69 1.66 -2.86
C ARG A 27 24.50 2.15 -2.05
N GLY A 28 23.77 3.10 -2.64
CA GLY A 28 22.77 3.94 -1.98
C GLY A 28 22.02 3.24 -0.87
N ALA A 29 22.32 3.64 0.37
CA ALA A 29 21.54 3.23 1.52
C ALA A 29 20.18 3.90 1.40
N VAL A 30 19.16 3.14 0.98
CA VAL A 30 17.78 3.60 1.09
C VAL A 30 17.54 3.83 2.57
N PRO A 31 17.28 5.07 3.00
CA PRO A 31 17.20 5.34 4.41
C PRO A 31 15.94 4.66 4.96
N MET A 32 16.05 4.03 6.12
CA MET A 32 15.00 3.19 6.69
C MET A 32 13.64 3.91 6.81
N TRP A 33 13.65 5.22 7.04
CA TRP A 33 12.44 6.04 7.07
C TRP A 33 11.67 6.01 5.74
N LEU A 34 12.36 5.91 4.61
CA LEU A 34 11.72 5.87 3.29
C LEU A 34 10.95 4.57 3.10
N LEU A 35 11.46 3.45 3.63
CA LEU A 35 10.74 2.18 3.63
C LEU A 35 9.50 2.22 4.53
N ILE A 36 9.60 2.89 5.69
CA ILE A 36 8.46 3.06 6.61
C ILE A 36 7.39 3.91 5.95
N VAL A 37 7.76 5.05 5.36
CA VAL A 37 6.83 5.92 4.63
C VAL A 37 6.17 5.15 3.49
N LEU A 38 6.94 4.40 2.70
CA LEU A 38 6.39 3.61 1.61
C LEU A 38 5.43 2.51 2.11
N GLY A 39 5.76 1.84 3.22
CA GLY A 39 4.90 0.85 3.85
C GLY A 39 3.59 1.45 4.36
N VAL A 40 3.64 2.62 4.99
CA VAL A 40 2.45 3.35 5.46
C VAL A 40 1.59 3.78 4.28
N LEU A 41 2.18 4.39 3.25
CA LEU A 41 1.46 4.78 2.03
C LEU A 41 0.81 3.57 1.35
N GLY A 42 1.56 2.47 1.18
CA GLY A 42 1.04 1.23 0.61
C GLY A 42 -0.10 0.65 1.44
N GLY A 43 0.01 0.69 2.77
CA GLY A 43 -1.03 0.24 3.69
C GLY A 43 -2.31 1.08 3.59
N VAL A 44 -2.20 2.41 3.50
CA VAL A 44 -3.36 3.30 3.33
C VAL A 44 -4.06 3.06 2.00
N VAL A 45 -3.30 2.92 0.91
CA VAL A 45 -3.85 2.62 -0.42
C VAL A 45 -4.55 1.26 -0.42
N LEU A 46 -3.93 0.23 0.14
CA LEU A 46 -4.51 -1.11 0.24
C LEU A 46 -5.78 -1.11 1.11
N TYR A 47 -5.76 -0.36 2.21
CA TYR A 47 -6.91 -0.22 3.10
C TYR A 47 -8.13 0.37 2.37
N TRP A 48 -7.94 1.46 1.62
CA TRP A 48 -9.01 2.07 0.82
C TRP A 48 -9.49 1.18 -0.33
N TYR A 49 -8.60 0.36 -0.91
CA TYR A 49 -8.98 -0.61 -1.92
C TYR A 49 -9.93 -1.69 -1.38
N VAL A 50 -9.67 -2.17 -0.16
CA VAL A 50 -10.51 -3.20 0.49
C VAL A 50 -11.77 -2.60 1.12
N THR A 51 -11.70 -1.37 1.64
CA THR A 51 -12.81 -0.69 2.31
C THR A 51 -13.19 0.61 1.59
N PRO A 52 -13.90 0.51 0.45
CA PRO A 52 -14.20 1.67 -0.41
C PRO A 52 -15.12 2.72 0.23
N ARG A 53 -15.84 2.38 1.31
CA ARG A 53 -16.78 3.29 1.99
C ARG A 53 -16.09 4.49 2.67
N GLU A 54 -14.89 4.28 3.21
CA GLU A 54 -14.13 5.28 3.96
C GLU A 54 -13.11 6.05 3.08
N ALA A 55 -13.07 5.75 1.78
CA ALA A 55 -12.17 6.43 0.85
C ALA A 55 -12.66 7.86 0.58
N PRO A 56 -11.78 8.88 0.61
CA PRO A 56 -12.10 10.25 0.19
C PRO A 56 -12.55 10.30 -1.28
N SER A 57 -13.44 11.23 -1.65
CA SER A 57 -13.98 11.34 -3.01
C SER A 57 -12.90 11.42 -4.10
N TRP A 58 -11.85 12.22 -3.89
CA TRP A 58 -10.73 12.34 -4.83
C TRP A 58 -9.96 11.03 -5.05
N ALA A 59 -9.97 10.11 -4.09
CA ALA A 59 -9.33 8.81 -4.21
C ALA A 59 -10.24 7.80 -4.92
N ARG A 60 -11.57 7.94 -4.76
CA ARG A 60 -12.55 7.06 -5.44
C ARG A 60 -12.47 7.19 -6.95
N ASP A 61 -12.26 8.40 -7.46
CA ASP A 61 -12.14 8.66 -8.89
C ASP A 61 -10.86 8.05 -9.50
N TRP A 62 -9.82 7.88 -8.67
CA TRP A 62 -8.53 7.33 -9.12
C TRP A 62 -8.43 5.80 -8.94
N LEU A 63 -9.17 5.23 -7.98
CA LEU A 63 -9.21 3.78 -7.77
C LEU A 63 -10.21 3.12 -8.74
N PRO A 64 -9.76 2.27 -9.67
CA PRO A 64 -10.64 1.62 -10.63
C PRO A 64 -11.52 0.59 -9.92
N GLY A 65 -12.84 0.71 -10.11
CA GLY A 65 -13.79 -0.31 -9.67
C GLY A 65 -14.16 -0.29 -8.20
N LEU A 66 -14.18 0.89 -7.54
CA LEU A 66 -14.94 1.00 -6.29
C LEU A 66 -16.38 0.56 -6.60
N PRO A 67 -16.88 -0.51 -5.95
CA PRO A 67 -18.28 -0.81 -6.05
C PRO A 67 -19.00 0.32 -5.32
N GLU A 68 -19.48 1.32 -6.06
CA GLU A 68 -20.82 1.81 -5.78
C GLU A 68 -21.68 0.55 -5.77
N TYR A 69 -21.89 -0.03 -4.58
CA TYR A 69 -22.67 -1.24 -4.45
C TYR A 69 -24.12 -0.83 -4.71
N THR A 70 -24.41 -0.72 -5.99
CA THR A 70 -25.67 -0.41 -6.65
C THR A 70 -25.96 -1.58 -7.60
N GLY A 71 -25.71 -2.79 -7.10
CA GLY A 71 -26.07 -4.01 -7.80
C GLY A 71 -27.60 -4.15 -7.86
N PRO A 72 -28.16 -4.72 -8.94
CA PRO A 72 -29.57 -5.07 -8.96
C PRO A 72 -29.85 -6.14 -7.90
N LEU A 73 -30.71 -5.83 -6.94
CA LEU A 73 -31.30 -6.83 -6.05
C LEU A 73 -32.69 -7.19 -6.58
N TYR A 74 -33.08 -8.44 -6.42
CA TYR A 74 -34.35 -8.95 -6.89
C TYR A 74 -35.28 -9.18 -5.70
N ARG A 75 -36.40 -8.48 -5.71
CA ARG A 75 -37.46 -8.53 -4.71
C ARG A 75 -38.59 -9.42 -5.22
N TRP A 76 -39.02 -10.39 -4.43
CA TRP A 76 -40.08 -11.32 -4.83
C TRP A 76 -40.87 -11.78 -3.60
N ARG A 77 -42.04 -12.38 -3.83
CA ARG A 77 -42.87 -12.95 -2.76
C ARG A 77 -42.86 -14.47 -2.82
N ASP A 78 -42.68 -15.10 -1.66
CA ASP A 78 -42.83 -16.54 -1.52
C ASP A 78 -44.31 -16.98 -1.55
N ASP A 79 -44.55 -18.29 -1.56
CA ASP A 79 -45.92 -18.85 -1.62
C ASP A 79 -46.72 -18.59 -0.32
N GLN A 80 -46.04 -18.11 0.72
CA GLN A 80 -46.62 -17.74 2.01
C GLN A 80 -46.82 -16.21 2.12
N GLY A 81 -46.60 -15.47 1.03
CA GLY A 81 -46.76 -14.03 0.95
C GLY A 81 -45.62 -13.23 1.59
N ARG A 82 -44.51 -13.86 1.98
CA ARG A 82 -43.36 -13.19 2.59
C ARG A 82 -42.47 -12.59 1.51
N GLU A 83 -42.07 -11.36 1.75
CA GLU A 83 -41.15 -10.64 0.87
C GLU A 83 -39.72 -11.11 1.10
N GLN A 84 -39.03 -11.43 0.00
CA GLN A 84 -37.66 -11.91 -0.01
C GLN A 84 -36.83 -11.11 -1.00
N ILE A 85 -35.56 -10.89 -0.64
CA ILE A 85 -34.62 -10.12 -1.45
C ILE A 85 -33.38 -10.99 -1.68
N THR A 86 -32.98 -11.12 -2.94
CA THR A 86 -31.84 -11.93 -3.35
C THR A 86 -30.98 -11.18 -4.37
N ASP A 87 -29.70 -11.51 -4.40
CA ASP A 87 -28.71 -11.06 -5.38
C ASP A 87 -28.89 -11.71 -6.77
N LYS A 88 -29.65 -12.82 -6.86
CA LYS A 88 -29.85 -13.59 -8.09
C LYS A 88 -31.33 -13.70 -8.45
N PRO A 89 -31.69 -13.66 -9.73
CA PRO A 89 -33.09 -13.76 -10.12
C PRO A 89 -33.68 -15.12 -9.69
N PRO A 90 -34.84 -15.15 -9.01
CA PRO A 90 -35.50 -16.39 -8.65
C PRO A 90 -36.04 -17.09 -9.91
N ARG A 91 -35.87 -18.42 -10.01
CA ARG A 91 -36.36 -19.18 -11.17
C ARG A 91 -37.86 -19.44 -11.05
N GLY A 92 -38.60 -19.11 -12.11
CA GLY A 92 -40.04 -19.43 -12.21
C GLY A 92 -40.95 -18.61 -11.30
N ARG A 93 -40.47 -17.48 -10.77
CA ARG A 93 -41.27 -16.55 -9.94
C ARG A 93 -41.20 -15.15 -10.52
N LEU A 94 -42.29 -14.41 -10.36
CA LEU A 94 -42.29 -12.97 -10.66
C LEU A 94 -41.41 -12.26 -9.64
N TYR A 95 -40.50 -11.43 -10.14
CA TYR A 95 -39.60 -10.63 -9.34
C TYR A 95 -39.58 -9.19 -9.85
N GLU A 96 -39.25 -8.28 -8.96
CA GLU A 96 -39.03 -6.88 -9.23
C GLU A 96 -37.54 -6.57 -9.04
N THR A 97 -36.93 -5.90 -10.02
CA THR A 97 -35.53 -5.48 -9.93
C THR A 97 -35.45 -4.16 -9.19
N VAL A 98 -34.87 -4.16 -8.00
CA VAL A 98 -34.68 -2.97 -7.16
C VAL A 98 -33.19 -2.59 -7.18
N ARG A 99 -32.91 -1.32 -7.50
CA ARG A 99 -31.55 -0.77 -7.33
C ARG A 99 -31.39 -0.30 -5.90
N TYR A 100 -30.66 -1.07 -5.10
CA TYR A 100 -30.38 -0.68 -3.72
C TYR A 100 -29.22 0.31 -3.68
N ARG A 101 -29.37 1.34 -2.87
CA ARG A 101 -28.33 2.33 -2.60
C ARG A 101 -27.65 1.96 -1.29
N GLY A 102 -26.41 1.46 -1.36
CA GLY A 102 -25.67 0.99 -0.19
C GLY A 102 -25.25 2.09 0.80
N ASP A 103 -25.47 3.36 0.46
CA ASP A 103 -25.24 4.54 1.27
C ASP A 103 -26.47 4.96 2.09
N THR A 104 -27.64 4.37 1.82
CA THR A 104 -28.91 4.77 2.45
C THR A 104 -29.62 3.54 3.02
N ASN A 105 -29.81 3.50 4.35
CA ASN A 105 -30.59 2.45 5.00
C ASN A 105 -32.09 2.74 4.94
N VAL A 106 -32.61 3.05 3.75
CA VAL A 106 -34.04 3.21 3.51
C VAL A 106 -34.46 2.28 2.38
N MET A 107 -35.55 1.56 2.59
CA MET A 107 -36.21 0.85 1.51
C MET A 107 -36.97 1.86 0.63
N PRO A 108 -36.90 1.74 -0.71
CA PRO A 108 -37.80 2.46 -1.60
C PRO A 108 -39.26 2.13 -1.22
N PRO A 109 -40.17 3.13 -1.22
CA PRO A 109 -41.58 2.94 -0.86
C PRO A 109 -42.33 2.01 -1.83
#